data_AF-A0A956I5N7-F1
#
_entry.id   AF-A0A956I5N7-F1
#
_cell.length_a   1.000
_cell.length_b   1.000
_cell.length_c   1.000
_cell.angle_alpha   90.00
_cell.angle_beta   90.00
_cell.angle_gamma   90.00
#
_symmetry.space_group_name_H-M   'P 1'
#
loop_
_entity.id
_entity.type
_entity.pdbx_description
1 polymer ?
#
loop_
_entity_poly.entity_id
_entity_poly.type
_entity_poly.pdbx_seq_one_letter_code
_entity_poly.pdbx_strand_id
1 'polypeptide(L)'
;MRLSLAVTVLLSLACSGPATRNEPPPPEAPPTETETQAVTVGDYEVHEWGLLRGVVGADALENGAIAPPVAPMPLTVDKPVLYFHASSATRLERVGVEAVGGTIREHWPSTAPGFPTRIAWEGLSLDPARAVAPGVCASPAFPTAEQAPCNALPAGERCESPELATVRANGATCVGEAPFLFYRSRTSTFTPPLRLTRRSDEAIEVVNAGEAPIPGFVVRIEHRNGRTRTLAVRPPAPGATLVIGRDYDTADLPPMPTADDEVSDMPVEGPDQLEAGRRAVRATMTELGLTETEIDAFLAAWDATLFGDGVEDRRGVDVDVLTADRTQLDGVFAPVHAILYFLPTRTCNQVARLSFDPPPREVHRALAVWIRVD
;
A
#
# COMPACT_ATOMS: atom_id res chain seq x y z
N MET A 1 -47.63 32.67 24.00
CA MET A 1 -46.79 33.41 23.05
C MET A 1 -46.69 32.59 21.78
N ARG A 2 -47.22 33.12 20.67
CA ARG A 2 -47.19 32.49 19.34
C ARG A 2 -46.02 33.10 18.57
N LEU A 3 -45.13 32.30 17.99
CA LEU A 3 -44.17 32.77 16.99
C LEU A 3 -44.34 31.97 15.71
N SER A 4 -44.61 32.71 14.64
CA SER A 4 -44.97 32.24 13.30
C SER A 4 -43.74 31.80 12.51
N LEU A 5 -43.91 30.68 11.80
CA LEU A 5 -43.02 30.17 10.76
C LEU A 5 -43.38 30.87 9.44
N ALA A 6 -42.43 31.56 8.81
CA ALA A 6 -42.60 32.13 7.49
C ALA A 6 -41.92 31.23 6.45
N VAL A 7 -42.73 30.61 5.59
CA VAL A 7 -42.31 29.83 4.43
C VAL A 7 -42.30 30.77 3.21
N THR A 8 -41.14 30.97 2.61
CA THR A 8 -40.99 31.73 1.36
C THR A 8 -40.90 30.77 0.19
N VAL A 9 -41.97 30.72 -0.61
CA VAL A 9 -42.01 30.02 -1.90
C VAL A 9 -41.55 30.98 -2.98
N LEU A 10 -40.44 30.68 -3.66
CA LEU A 10 -40.02 31.39 -4.87
C LEU A 10 -40.61 30.69 -6.10
N LEU A 11 -41.60 31.33 -6.73
CA LEU A 11 -42.04 31.05 -8.09
C LEU A 11 -41.08 31.73 -9.07
N SER A 12 -40.40 30.97 -9.91
CA SER A 12 -39.70 31.48 -11.10
C SER A 12 -40.62 31.39 -12.33
N LEU A 13 -40.90 32.57 -12.90
CA LEU A 13 -41.70 32.76 -14.11
C LEU A 13 -40.96 32.27 -15.36
N ALA A 14 -41.71 31.59 -16.22
CA ALA A 14 -41.33 31.28 -17.60
C ALA A 14 -41.45 32.54 -18.48
N CYS A 15 -40.36 32.98 -19.08
CA CYS A 15 -40.34 33.98 -20.15
C CYS A 15 -40.24 33.27 -21.50
N SER A 16 -41.33 33.30 -22.27
CA SER A 16 -41.37 32.91 -23.68
C SER A 16 -40.67 33.95 -24.55
N GLY A 17 -39.54 33.60 -25.15
CA GLY A 17 -38.82 34.44 -26.11
C GLY A 17 -39.26 34.18 -27.56
N PRO A 18 -39.13 35.17 -28.46
CA PRO A 18 -39.53 35.06 -29.86
C PRO A 18 -38.57 34.16 -30.66
N ALA A 19 -39.15 33.38 -31.58
CA ALA A 19 -38.44 32.52 -32.51
C ALA A 19 -37.51 33.32 -33.44
N THR A 20 -36.21 33.28 -33.16
CA THR A 20 -35.16 33.72 -34.09
C THR A 20 -35.06 32.74 -35.26
N ARG A 21 -35.07 33.28 -36.48
CA ARG A 21 -34.78 32.53 -37.71
C ARG A 21 -33.42 31.83 -37.57
N ASN A 22 -33.42 30.51 -37.74
CA ASN A 22 -32.21 29.71 -37.89
C ASN A 22 -31.50 30.09 -39.19
N GLU A 23 -30.54 31.01 -39.10
CA GLU A 23 -29.51 31.16 -40.11
C GLU A 23 -28.49 30.02 -39.89
N PRO A 24 -28.21 29.18 -40.91
CA PRO A 24 -27.27 28.09 -40.75
C PRO A 24 -25.90 28.67 -40.34
N PRO A 25 -25.27 28.16 -39.28
CA PRO A 25 -23.97 28.65 -38.84
C PRO A 25 -22.98 28.53 -40.01
N PRO A 26 -22.08 29.52 -40.18
CA PRO A 26 -21.02 29.43 -41.17
C PRO A 26 -20.24 28.12 -40.95
N PRO A 27 -19.79 27.45 -42.03
CA PRO A 27 -19.06 26.20 -41.93
C PRO A 27 -17.89 26.39 -40.96
N GLU A 28 -17.94 25.63 -39.87
CA GLU A 28 -16.93 25.61 -38.82
C GLU A 28 -15.58 25.36 -39.48
N ALA A 29 -14.63 26.27 -39.27
CA ALA A 29 -13.29 26.11 -39.81
C ALA A 29 -12.75 24.75 -39.33
N PRO A 30 -12.10 23.97 -40.22
CA PRO A 30 -11.54 22.68 -39.82
C PRO A 30 -10.68 22.90 -38.57
N PRO A 31 -10.85 22.07 -37.53
CA PRO A 31 -10.11 22.24 -36.29
C PRO A 31 -8.63 22.30 -36.62
N THR A 32 -7.98 23.41 -36.28
CA THR A 32 -6.53 23.57 -36.39
C THR A 32 -5.91 22.35 -35.71
N GLU A 33 -5.28 21.48 -36.51
CA GLU A 33 -4.58 20.30 -36.03
C GLU A 33 -3.60 20.76 -34.95
N THR A 34 -3.97 20.50 -33.69
CA THR A 34 -3.12 20.81 -32.55
C THR A 34 -1.97 19.84 -32.65
N GLU A 35 -0.84 20.33 -33.13
CA GLU A 35 0.41 19.59 -33.29
C GLU A 35 0.70 18.89 -31.96
N THR A 36 0.46 17.57 -31.94
CA THR A 36 0.62 16.75 -30.75
C THR A 36 2.12 16.60 -30.53
N GLN A 37 2.69 17.46 -29.69
CA GLN A 37 4.08 17.31 -29.27
C GLN A 37 4.27 15.92 -28.68
N ALA A 38 5.14 15.13 -29.29
CA ALA A 38 5.49 13.81 -28.79
C ALA A 38 6.08 13.95 -27.39
N VAL A 39 5.42 13.37 -26.39
CA VAL A 39 5.95 13.33 -25.02
C VAL A 39 7.18 12.43 -25.02
N THR A 40 8.35 13.01 -24.74
CA THR A 40 9.60 12.25 -24.60
C THR A 40 9.51 11.38 -23.35
N VAL A 41 9.45 10.06 -23.52
CA VAL A 41 9.52 9.09 -22.42
C VAL A 41 10.97 8.93 -21.97
N GLY A 42 11.21 8.97 -20.67
CA GLY A 42 12.53 8.76 -20.08
C GLY A 42 12.94 7.28 -20.11
N ASP A 43 14.25 7.03 -20.25
CA ASP A 43 14.84 5.69 -20.30
C ASP A 43 15.07 5.10 -18.88
N TYR A 44 14.00 4.96 -18.11
CA TYR A 44 14.04 4.43 -16.75
C TYR A 44 12.69 3.84 -16.30
N GLU A 45 12.73 3.02 -15.26
CA GLU A 45 11.57 2.40 -14.60
C GLU A 45 11.49 2.85 -13.13
N VAL A 46 10.29 2.78 -12.55
CA VAL A 46 10.05 3.11 -11.14
C VAL A 46 9.35 1.96 -10.44
N HIS A 47 9.92 1.51 -9.34
CA HIS A 47 9.35 0.46 -8.50
C HIS A 47 8.89 1.07 -7.18
N GLU A 48 7.61 0.92 -6.88
CA GLU A 48 7.01 1.32 -5.61
C GLU A 48 6.55 0.10 -4.83
N TRP A 49 6.89 0.02 -3.55
CA TRP A 49 6.19 -0.84 -2.61
C TRP A 49 5.91 -0.12 -1.30
N GLY A 50 4.87 -0.56 -0.58
CA GLY A 50 4.46 0.01 0.70
C GLY A 50 3.39 -0.84 1.39
N LEU A 51 3.04 -0.51 2.63
CA LEU A 51 2.02 -1.20 3.42
C LEU A 51 0.89 -0.23 3.80
N LEU A 52 -0.35 -0.58 3.47
CA LEU A 52 -1.54 0.11 3.93
C LEU A 52 -2.11 -0.63 5.14
N ARG A 53 -2.23 0.04 6.26
CA ARG A 53 -2.83 -0.53 7.48
C ARG A 53 -4.25 -0.02 7.67
N GLY A 54 -5.17 -0.93 7.93
CA GLY A 54 -6.56 -0.65 8.25
C GLY A 54 -7.14 -1.56 9.32
N VAL A 55 -8.18 -1.08 10.02
CA VAL A 55 -8.93 -1.84 11.02
C VAL A 55 -10.37 -1.95 10.55
N VAL A 56 -10.91 -3.17 10.40
CA VAL A 56 -12.33 -3.38 10.10
C VAL A 56 -13.16 -2.97 11.32
N GLY A 57 -14.25 -2.23 11.10
CA GLY A 57 -15.26 -2.00 12.13
C GLY A 57 -15.05 -0.78 13.03
N ALA A 58 -14.21 0.18 12.65
CA ALA A 58 -14.10 1.45 13.38
C ALA A 58 -15.36 2.34 13.32
N ASP A 59 -16.37 2.00 12.51
CA ASP A 59 -17.68 2.65 12.53
C ASP A 59 -18.82 1.60 12.41
N ALA A 60 -19.41 1.31 13.58
CA ALA A 60 -20.72 0.69 13.85
C ALA A 60 -21.02 -0.76 13.35
N LEU A 61 -21.14 -1.67 14.33
CA LEU A 61 -21.96 -2.88 14.24
C LEU A 61 -23.39 -2.52 14.69
N GLU A 62 -24.36 -2.46 13.77
CA GLU A 62 -25.78 -2.42 14.13
C GLU A 62 -26.59 -3.45 13.36
N ASN A 63 -27.42 -4.18 14.10
CA ASN A 63 -28.34 -5.20 13.59
C ASN A 63 -29.75 -4.58 13.60
N GLY A 64 -30.19 -3.96 12.49
CA GLY A 64 -31.54 -3.42 12.32
C GLY A 64 -31.65 -2.18 11.41
N ALA A 65 -32.56 -2.25 10.42
CA ALA A 65 -33.13 -1.21 9.53
C ALA A 65 -32.29 0.03 9.14
N ILE A 66 -31.94 0.08 7.85
CA ILE A 66 -31.26 1.18 7.11
C ILE A 66 -29.92 1.57 7.75
N ALA A 67 -28.88 0.79 7.45
CA ALA A 67 -27.52 1.16 7.82
C ALA A 67 -27.17 2.53 7.22
N PRO A 68 -26.73 3.51 8.02
CA PRO A 68 -26.14 4.73 7.49
C PRO A 68 -24.93 4.36 6.59
N PRO A 69 -24.55 5.23 5.63
CA PRO A 69 -23.37 4.98 4.81
C PRO A 69 -22.16 4.73 5.72
N VAL A 70 -21.53 3.57 5.57
CA VAL A 70 -20.31 3.19 6.30
C VAL A 70 -19.31 4.32 6.11
N ALA A 71 -18.91 4.98 7.19
CA ALA A 71 -17.93 6.04 7.12
C ALA A 71 -16.61 5.45 6.60
N PRO A 72 -15.91 6.15 5.68
CA PRO A 72 -14.66 5.64 5.13
C PRO A 72 -13.61 5.54 6.24
N MET A 73 -13.01 4.37 6.37
CA MET A 73 -12.02 4.08 7.41
C MET A 73 -10.73 4.88 7.13
N PRO A 74 -10.14 5.55 8.12
CA PRO A 74 -8.83 6.16 7.94
C PRO A 74 -7.81 5.05 7.71
N LEU A 75 -7.07 5.16 6.61
CA LEU A 75 -5.98 4.25 6.26
C LEU A 75 -4.66 5.02 6.30
N THR A 76 -3.67 4.37 6.90
CA THR A 76 -2.30 4.86 6.89
C THR A 76 -1.53 4.08 5.85
N VAL A 77 -0.81 4.80 5.00
CA VAL A 77 0.11 4.25 4.00
C VAL A 77 1.51 4.38 4.58
N ASP A 78 2.04 3.26 5.05
CA ASP A 78 3.32 3.18 5.73
C ASP A 78 4.42 2.65 4.82
N LYS A 79 5.57 3.33 4.87
CA LYS A 79 6.78 3.03 4.08
C LYS A 79 6.59 2.83 2.57
N PRO A 80 5.77 3.62 1.84
CA PRO A 80 5.92 3.65 0.40
C PRO A 80 7.27 4.24 -0.01
N VAL A 81 8.09 3.41 -0.65
CA VAL A 81 9.41 3.76 -1.17
C VAL A 81 9.38 3.68 -2.69
N LEU A 82 10.15 4.55 -3.35
CA LEU A 82 10.29 4.63 -4.80
C LEU A 82 11.75 4.34 -5.18
N TYR A 83 12.01 3.19 -5.80
CA TYR A 83 13.29 2.87 -6.44
C TYR A 83 13.23 3.21 -7.93
N PHE A 84 14.38 3.58 -8.47
CA PHE A 84 14.54 3.93 -9.88
C PHE A 84 15.50 2.95 -10.53
N HIS A 85 15.19 2.50 -11.74
CA HIS A 85 16.07 1.63 -12.52
C HIS A 85 16.33 2.28 -13.87
N ALA A 86 17.52 2.85 -14.07
CA ALA A 86 17.90 3.53 -15.30
C ALA A 86 19.05 2.78 -16.00
N SER A 87 18.99 2.65 -17.32
CA SER A 87 20.08 2.06 -18.12
C SER A 87 21.23 3.04 -18.38
N SER A 88 20.95 4.34 -18.29
CA SER A 88 21.90 5.42 -18.50
C SER A 88 21.65 6.58 -17.55
N ALA A 89 22.66 7.44 -17.38
CA ALA A 89 22.50 8.63 -16.56
C ALA A 89 21.42 9.54 -17.16
N THR A 90 20.45 9.95 -16.35
CA THR A 90 19.34 10.81 -16.79
C THR A 90 18.98 11.84 -15.73
N ARG A 91 18.27 12.89 -16.13
CA ARG A 91 17.78 13.94 -15.23
C ARG A 91 16.26 13.90 -15.21
N LEU A 92 15.70 13.88 -14.01
CA LEU A 92 14.28 14.09 -13.79
C LEU A 92 14.09 15.55 -13.38
N GLU A 93 13.26 16.27 -14.12
CA GLU A 93 12.85 17.61 -13.73
C GLU A 93 11.96 17.54 -12.50
N ARG A 94 11.11 16.52 -12.40
CA ARG A 94 10.17 16.38 -11.28
C ARG A 94 9.76 14.94 -10.99
N VAL A 95 9.67 14.62 -9.69
CA VAL A 95 8.92 13.47 -9.16
C VAL A 95 7.91 13.99 -8.16
N GLY A 96 6.63 13.78 -8.40
CA GLY A 96 5.52 14.27 -7.57
C GLY A 96 4.72 13.15 -6.93
N VAL A 97 4.23 13.41 -5.71
CA VAL A 97 3.28 12.55 -5.01
C VAL A 97 2.10 13.38 -4.53
N GLU A 98 0.88 12.91 -4.80
CA GLU A 98 -0.36 13.45 -4.26
C GLU A 98 -1.06 12.40 -3.38
N ALA A 99 -1.30 12.72 -2.11
CA ALA A 99 -2.10 11.91 -1.20
C ALA A 99 -3.60 12.14 -1.46
N VAL A 100 -4.27 11.18 -2.08
CA VAL A 100 -5.67 11.35 -2.51
C VAL A 100 -6.59 11.30 -1.29
N GLY A 101 -7.31 12.41 -1.06
CA GLY A 101 -8.21 12.59 0.09
C GLY A 101 -7.50 12.44 1.44
N GLY A 102 -6.26 12.92 1.51
CA GLY A 102 -5.38 12.75 2.65
C GLY A 102 -4.27 13.79 2.71
N THR A 103 -3.31 13.56 3.61
CA THR A 103 -2.09 14.37 3.73
C THR A 103 -0.84 13.49 3.78
N ILE A 104 0.26 14.06 3.32
CA ILE A 104 1.60 13.48 3.43
C ILE A 104 2.13 13.84 4.82
N ARG A 105 2.51 12.81 5.59
CA ARG A 105 2.95 12.89 6.98
C ARG A 105 4.46 12.91 7.11
N GLU A 106 5.12 12.16 6.23
CA GLU A 106 6.56 12.16 6.13
C GLU A 106 6.94 12.06 4.66
N HIS A 107 8.12 12.56 4.33
CA HIS A 107 8.75 12.33 3.04
C HIS A 107 10.25 12.57 3.15
N TRP A 108 11.00 11.81 2.36
CA TRP A 108 12.45 11.87 2.37
C TRP A 108 13.02 11.73 0.96
N PRO A 109 13.99 12.59 0.56
CA PRO A 109 14.43 13.79 1.27
C PRO A 109 13.30 14.82 1.49
N SER A 110 13.36 15.63 2.54
CA SER A 110 12.27 16.58 2.82
C SER A 110 12.32 17.79 1.88
N THR A 111 11.21 18.07 1.19
CA THR A 111 11.08 19.19 0.25
C THR A 111 10.04 20.24 0.65
N ALA A 112 9.29 20.01 1.72
CA ALA A 112 8.21 20.87 2.18
C ALA A 112 8.01 20.73 3.70
N PRO A 113 7.71 21.81 4.42
CA PRO A 113 7.33 21.73 5.83
C PRO A 113 5.85 21.31 6.00
N GLY A 114 5.50 20.81 7.18
CA GLY A 114 4.12 20.49 7.56
C GLY A 114 3.58 19.22 6.90
N PHE A 115 2.25 19.16 6.71
CA PHE A 115 1.54 18.00 6.18
C PHE A 115 0.80 18.31 4.87
N PRO A 116 1.52 18.56 3.77
CA PRO A 116 0.88 18.96 2.52
C PRO A 116 0.09 17.79 1.91
N THR A 117 -0.85 18.10 1.03
CA THR A 117 -1.54 17.07 0.22
C THR A 117 -0.70 16.61 -0.97
N ARG A 118 0.32 17.40 -1.33
CA ARG A 118 1.24 17.13 -2.45
C ARG A 118 2.67 17.51 -2.09
N ILE A 119 3.63 16.71 -2.54
CA ILE A 119 5.05 17.02 -2.52
C ILE A 119 5.64 16.86 -3.92
N ALA A 120 6.81 17.44 -4.13
CA ALA A 120 7.62 17.16 -5.30
C ALA A 120 9.10 17.19 -4.92
N TRP A 121 9.88 16.34 -5.59
CA TRP A 121 11.33 16.42 -5.67
C TRP A 121 11.69 16.90 -7.07
N GLU A 122 12.55 17.90 -7.17
CA GLU A 122 12.86 18.58 -8.43
C GLU A 122 14.35 18.50 -8.75
N GLY A 123 14.69 18.48 -10.04
CA GLY A 123 16.08 18.49 -10.52
C GLY A 123 16.90 17.29 -10.06
N LEU A 124 16.29 16.09 -10.02
CA LEU A 124 16.94 14.87 -9.59
C LEU A 124 17.83 14.29 -10.71
N SER A 125 18.97 13.72 -10.36
CA SER A 125 19.80 12.93 -11.30
C SER A 125 19.68 11.45 -10.98
N LEU A 126 19.45 10.62 -11.99
CA LEU A 126 19.57 9.17 -11.91
C LEU A 126 20.94 8.78 -12.46
N ASP A 127 21.76 8.10 -11.66
CA ASP A 127 23.10 7.66 -12.06
C ASP A 127 23.32 6.16 -11.77
N PRO A 128 23.15 5.28 -12.77
CA PRO A 128 23.30 3.84 -12.56
C PRO A 128 24.76 3.42 -12.29
N ALA A 129 25.76 4.23 -12.69
CA ALA A 129 27.17 3.92 -12.41
C ALA A 129 27.47 3.97 -10.90
N ARG A 130 26.67 4.74 -10.14
CA ARG A 130 26.77 4.85 -8.68
C ARG A 130 26.09 3.71 -7.93
N ALA A 131 25.18 2.98 -8.57
CA ALA A 131 24.46 1.86 -7.94
C ALA A 131 25.35 0.62 -7.70
N VAL A 132 26.38 0.44 -8.52
CA VAL A 132 27.24 -0.77 -8.52
C VAL A 132 28.33 -0.70 -7.44
N ALA A 133 28.68 0.50 -6.97
CA ALA A 133 29.78 0.67 -6.03
C ALA A 133 29.28 0.59 -4.56
N PRO A 134 29.89 -0.25 -3.71
CA PRO A 134 29.50 -0.38 -2.31
C PRO A 134 29.52 0.98 -1.58
N GLY A 135 28.38 1.38 -1.00
CA GLY A 135 28.25 2.61 -0.20
C GLY A 135 28.10 3.92 -0.99
N VAL A 136 27.80 3.89 -2.30
CA VAL A 136 27.96 5.06 -3.18
C VAL A 136 26.70 5.89 -3.48
N CYS A 137 25.49 5.39 -3.21
CA CYS A 137 24.42 6.31 -2.84
C CYS A 137 24.80 6.83 -1.45
N ALA A 138 25.51 7.95 -1.41
CA ALA A 138 25.96 8.63 -0.20
C ALA A 138 24.70 9.12 0.53
N SER A 139 24.02 8.19 1.18
CA SER A 139 22.71 8.42 1.74
C SER A 139 22.88 9.58 2.71
N PRO A 140 22.17 10.70 2.51
CA PRO A 140 22.03 11.68 3.58
C PRO A 140 21.62 10.92 4.84
N ALA A 141 22.14 11.32 5.99
CA ALA A 141 21.71 10.73 7.25
C ALA A 141 20.17 10.78 7.30
N PHE A 142 19.54 9.64 7.58
CA PHE A 142 18.09 9.61 7.75
C PHE A 142 17.72 10.48 8.95
N PRO A 143 16.60 11.22 8.90
CA PRO A 143 16.14 12.00 10.03
C PRO A 143 16.04 11.14 11.28
N THR A 144 16.61 11.61 12.39
CA THR A 144 16.38 11.02 13.71
C THR A 144 14.98 11.42 14.21
N ALA A 145 14.51 10.78 15.29
CA ALA A 145 13.22 11.09 15.88
C ALA A 145 13.08 12.57 16.31
N GLU A 146 14.20 13.22 16.61
CA GLU A 146 14.28 14.61 17.05
C GLU A 146 14.35 15.62 15.90
N GLN A 147 14.45 15.16 14.65
CA GLN A 147 14.56 16.00 13.46
C GLN A 147 13.24 16.03 12.68
N ALA A 148 13.04 17.05 11.85
CA ALA A 148 11.89 17.08 10.94
C ALA A 148 12.05 16.01 9.84
N PRO A 149 10.96 15.33 9.41
CA PRO A 149 9.57 15.57 9.81
C PRO A 149 9.16 14.90 11.13
N CYS A 150 9.97 14.01 11.72
CA CYS A 150 9.62 13.23 12.91
C CYS A 150 9.16 14.07 14.09
N ASN A 151 9.90 15.11 14.45
CA ASN A 151 9.58 15.96 15.59
C ASN A 151 8.34 16.86 15.40
N ALA A 152 7.82 16.92 14.17
CA ALA A 152 6.62 17.67 13.83
C ALA A 152 5.36 16.80 13.81
N LEU A 153 5.51 15.47 13.91
CA LEU A 153 4.37 14.55 13.93
C LEU A 153 3.47 14.77 15.15
N PRO A 154 2.15 14.56 15.02
CA PRO A 154 1.23 14.61 16.16
C PRO A 154 1.65 13.63 17.26
N ALA A 155 1.35 13.98 18.52
CA ALA A 155 1.63 13.10 19.65
C ALA A 155 0.99 11.71 19.45
N GLY A 156 1.78 10.66 19.64
CA GLY A 156 1.35 9.27 19.45
C GLY A 156 1.53 8.75 18.03
N GLU A 157 1.86 9.58 17.03
CA GLU A 157 2.28 9.08 15.72
C GLU A 157 3.77 8.70 15.76
N ARG A 158 4.08 7.45 15.37
CA ARG A 158 5.46 6.98 15.18
C ARG A 158 6.10 7.68 13.98
N CYS A 159 7.42 7.86 13.97
CA CYS A 159 8.16 8.27 12.79
C CYS A 159 8.81 7.07 12.12
N GLU A 160 8.64 6.92 10.80
CA GLU A 160 9.25 5.81 10.03
C GLU A 160 10.61 6.17 9.44
N SER A 161 10.92 7.47 9.34
CA SER A 161 12.19 7.96 8.79
C SER A 161 13.46 7.32 9.39
N PRO A 162 13.59 7.08 10.71
CA PRO A 162 14.78 6.44 11.28
C PRO A 162 15.00 4.99 10.80
N GLU A 163 13.93 4.31 10.37
CA GLU A 163 13.97 2.91 9.95
C GLU A 163 14.24 2.75 8.44
N LEU A 164 14.34 3.85 7.69
CA LEU A 164 14.58 3.81 6.25
C LEU A 164 15.94 3.16 5.86
N ALA A 165 16.83 2.93 6.82
CA ALA A 165 18.02 2.13 6.58
C ALA A 165 17.71 0.66 6.24
N THR A 166 16.63 0.10 6.79
CA THR A 166 16.26 -1.31 6.59
C THR A 166 15.58 -1.56 5.24
N VAL A 167 15.08 -0.51 4.60
CA VAL A 167 14.39 -0.59 3.30
C VAL A 167 15.34 -0.33 2.13
N ARG A 168 16.65 -0.47 2.31
CA ARG A 168 17.59 -0.33 1.19
C ARG A 168 17.60 -1.60 0.34
N ALA A 169 17.32 -1.46 -0.95
CA ALA A 169 17.45 -2.52 -1.93
C ALA A 169 18.71 -2.30 -2.78
N ASN A 170 19.52 -3.34 -2.95
CA ASN A 170 20.66 -3.29 -3.87
C ASN A 170 20.15 -3.34 -5.32
N GLY A 171 20.88 -2.69 -6.24
CA GLY A 171 20.57 -2.70 -7.68
C GLY A 171 19.73 -1.52 -8.16
N ALA A 172 19.06 -0.79 -7.25
CA ALA A 172 18.39 0.46 -7.59
C ALA A 172 19.40 1.58 -7.94
N THR A 173 19.06 2.39 -8.93
CA THR A 173 19.80 3.59 -9.33
C THR A 173 19.70 4.67 -8.27
N CYS A 174 20.83 5.31 -7.91
CA CYS A 174 20.80 6.45 -7.00
C CYS A 174 19.99 7.60 -7.60
N VAL A 175 19.13 8.21 -6.79
CA VAL A 175 18.32 9.39 -7.09
C VAL A 175 18.90 10.59 -6.36
N GLY A 176 19.68 11.40 -7.08
CA GLY A 176 20.56 12.41 -6.51
C GLY A 176 21.64 11.77 -5.64
N GLU A 177 21.56 12.00 -4.33
CA GLU A 177 22.43 11.35 -3.33
C GLU A 177 21.72 10.19 -2.59
N ALA A 178 20.41 10.04 -2.79
CA ALA A 178 19.59 9.08 -2.08
C ALA A 178 19.50 7.74 -2.84
N PRO A 179 19.34 6.61 -2.12
CA PRO A 179 19.08 5.30 -2.74
C PRO A 179 17.63 5.11 -3.21
N PHE A 180 16.69 5.90 -2.70
CA PHE A 180 15.27 5.89 -3.04
C PHE A 180 14.61 7.20 -2.59
N LEU A 181 13.36 7.41 -3.00
CA LEU A 181 12.50 8.44 -2.41
C LEU A 181 11.49 7.75 -1.48
N PHE A 182 11.09 8.40 -0.40
CA PHE A 182 10.11 7.89 0.54
C PHE A 182 9.02 8.92 0.77
N TYR A 183 7.79 8.45 0.94
CA TYR A 183 6.72 9.24 1.52
C TYR A 183 5.92 8.40 2.52
N ARG A 184 5.13 9.04 3.35
CA ARG A 184 4.11 8.41 4.19
C ARG A 184 2.88 9.26 4.09
N SER A 185 1.72 8.66 3.87
CA SER A 185 0.47 9.41 3.77
C SER A 185 -0.62 8.80 4.63
N ARG A 186 -1.62 9.62 4.94
CA ARG A 186 -2.83 9.21 5.64
C ARG A 186 -4.02 9.67 4.82
N THR A 187 -4.88 8.75 4.41
CA THR A 187 -6.10 9.02 3.64
C THR A 187 -7.33 8.59 4.42
N SER A 188 -8.43 9.31 4.26
CA SER A 188 -9.73 8.98 4.85
C SER A 188 -10.81 8.78 3.79
N THR A 189 -10.44 8.64 2.52
CA THR A 189 -11.39 8.51 1.41
C THR A 189 -11.20 7.21 0.62
N PHE A 190 -10.07 6.55 0.81
CA PHE A 190 -9.81 5.28 0.16
C PHE A 190 -10.69 4.19 0.76
N THR A 191 -11.27 3.39 -0.14
CA THR A 191 -12.09 2.26 0.22
C THR A 191 -11.43 1.00 -0.35
N PRO A 192 -10.92 0.08 0.49
CA PRO A 192 -10.25 -1.13 0.01
C PRO A 192 -11.15 -1.97 -0.90
N PRO A 193 -10.64 -2.66 -1.94
CA PRO A 193 -11.48 -3.45 -2.84
C PRO A 193 -12.01 -4.73 -2.17
N LEU A 194 -11.29 -5.29 -1.19
CA LEU A 194 -11.76 -6.44 -0.43
C LEU A 194 -12.58 -6.01 0.80
N ARG A 195 -13.77 -6.59 0.94
CA ARG A 195 -14.62 -6.52 2.14
C ARG A 195 -14.47 -7.82 2.91
N LEU A 196 -14.28 -7.70 4.22
CA LEU A 196 -14.02 -8.82 5.10
C LEU A 196 -15.18 -8.95 6.09
N THR A 197 -15.66 -10.17 6.31
CA THR A 197 -16.67 -10.46 7.32
C THR A 197 -16.28 -11.73 8.05
N ARG A 198 -16.14 -11.65 9.37
CA ARG A 198 -15.89 -12.82 10.21
C ARG A 198 -17.20 -13.62 10.35
N ARG A 199 -17.14 -14.90 10.02
CA ARG A 199 -18.24 -15.84 10.21
C ARG A 199 -18.23 -16.42 11.63
N SER A 200 -19.35 -17.02 12.04
CA SER A 200 -19.53 -17.62 13.37
C SER A 200 -18.60 -18.81 13.66
N ASP A 201 -18.12 -19.48 12.61
CA ASP A 201 -17.13 -20.57 12.66
C ASP A 201 -15.67 -20.07 12.61
N GLU A 202 -15.49 -18.74 12.65
CA GLU A 202 -14.21 -18.04 12.52
C GLU A 202 -13.52 -18.19 11.15
N ALA A 203 -14.26 -18.65 10.14
CA ALA A 203 -13.88 -18.43 8.76
C ALA A 203 -14.01 -16.93 8.42
N ILE A 204 -13.23 -16.48 7.45
CA ILE A 204 -13.29 -15.10 6.95
C ILE A 204 -13.92 -15.14 5.57
N GLU A 205 -15.09 -14.54 5.43
CA GLU A 205 -15.68 -14.24 4.14
C GLU A 205 -14.99 -13.02 3.53
N VAL A 206 -14.48 -13.17 2.33
CA VAL A 206 -13.76 -12.16 1.56
C VAL A 206 -14.53 -11.90 0.28
N VAL A 207 -15.07 -10.70 0.13
CA VAL A 207 -15.78 -10.26 -1.08
C VAL A 207 -14.92 -9.25 -1.81
N ASN A 208 -14.65 -9.48 -3.11
CA ASN A 208 -14.05 -8.44 -3.95
C ASN A 208 -15.14 -7.50 -4.45
N ALA A 209 -15.34 -6.40 -3.74
CA ALA A 209 -16.29 -5.35 -4.11
C ALA A 209 -15.72 -4.35 -5.13
N GLY A 210 -14.46 -4.52 -5.54
CA GLY A 210 -13.82 -3.71 -6.58
C GLY A 210 -14.17 -4.17 -8.00
N GLU A 211 -13.79 -3.35 -8.98
CA GLU A 211 -13.98 -3.64 -10.41
C GLU A 211 -12.82 -4.44 -11.02
N ALA A 212 -11.68 -4.52 -10.33
CA ALA A 212 -10.44 -5.09 -10.84
C ALA A 212 -10.05 -6.37 -10.10
N PRO A 213 -9.43 -7.36 -10.79
CA PRO A 213 -8.89 -8.53 -10.14
C PRO A 213 -7.79 -8.12 -9.16
N ILE A 214 -7.77 -8.76 -7.98
CA ILE A 214 -6.69 -8.59 -7.01
C ILE A 214 -5.47 -9.39 -7.51
N PRO A 215 -4.27 -8.79 -7.59
CA PRO A 215 -3.05 -9.50 -8.00
C PRO A 215 -2.63 -10.60 -7.01
N GLY A 216 -2.00 -11.66 -7.53
CA GLY A 216 -1.34 -12.70 -6.74
C GLY A 216 -2.24 -13.42 -5.75
N PHE A 217 -1.94 -13.29 -4.45
CA PHE A 217 -2.58 -14.04 -3.37
C PHE A 217 -3.25 -13.16 -2.32
N VAL A 218 -4.28 -13.72 -1.68
CA VAL A 218 -4.79 -13.26 -0.37
C VAL A 218 -4.17 -14.16 0.69
N VAL A 219 -3.51 -13.56 1.68
CA VAL A 219 -2.87 -14.27 2.80
C VAL A 219 -3.67 -14.01 4.07
N ARG A 220 -4.24 -15.06 4.64
CA ARG A 220 -4.76 -15.05 6.01
C ARG A 220 -3.60 -15.26 6.97
N ILE A 221 -3.51 -14.41 7.97
CA ILE A 221 -2.50 -14.45 9.04
C ILE A 221 -3.25 -14.62 10.36
N GLU A 222 -2.86 -15.60 11.16
CA GLU A 222 -3.39 -15.82 12.49
C GLU A 222 -2.26 -15.87 13.52
N HIS A 223 -2.37 -15.04 14.55
CA HIS A 223 -1.47 -15.04 15.69
C HIS A 223 -2.20 -15.62 16.90
N ARG A 224 -1.81 -16.82 17.33
CA ARG A 224 -2.45 -17.51 18.46
C ARG A 224 -1.43 -18.24 19.33
N ASN A 225 -1.49 -18.02 20.64
CA ASN A 225 -0.62 -18.67 21.63
C ASN A 225 0.89 -18.51 21.31
N GLY A 226 1.30 -17.33 20.85
CA GLY A 226 2.69 -17.05 20.48
C GLY A 226 3.15 -17.68 19.17
N ARG A 227 2.25 -18.33 18.41
CA ARG A 227 2.54 -18.88 17.09
C ARG A 227 1.81 -18.10 16.01
N THR A 228 2.51 -17.88 14.90
CA THR A 228 1.93 -17.32 13.69
C THR A 228 1.66 -18.43 12.69
N ARG A 229 0.48 -18.43 12.09
CA ARG A 229 0.09 -19.33 11.00
C ARG A 229 -0.37 -18.51 9.82
N THR A 230 -0.06 -18.98 8.62
CA THR A 230 -0.53 -18.32 7.42
C THR A 230 -1.16 -19.30 6.44
N LEU A 231 -2.15 -18.81 5.70
CA LEU A 231 -2.81 -19.53 4.62
C LEU A 231 -2.90 -18.59 3.42
N ALA A 232 -2.31 -18.99 2.30
CA ALA A 232 -2.37 -18.23 1.05
C ALA A 232 -3.37 -18.88 0.09
N VAL A 233 -4.27 -18.07 -0.45
CA VAL A 233 -5.32 -18.52 -1.38
C VAL A 233 -5.43 -17.56 -2.56
N ARG A 234 -5.97 -18.03 -3.68
CA ARG A 234 -6.26 -17.15 -4.81
C ARG A 234 -7.34 -16.14 -4.44
N PRO A 235 -7.20 -14.86 -4.81
CA PRO A 235 -8.22 -13.85 -4.53
C PRO A 235 -9.54 -14.14 -5.26
N PRO A 236 -10.68 -13.71 -4.71
CA PRO A 236 -11.94 -13.76 -5.45
C PRO A 236 -11.90 -12.81 -6.66
N ALA A 237 -12.48 -13.27 -7.77
CA ALA A 237 -12.73 -12.42 -8.93
C ALA A 237 -13.62 -11.20 -8.56
N PRO A 238 -13.62 -10.11 -9.34
CA PRO A 238 -14.53 -8.98 -9.11
C PRO A 238 -15.98 -9.42 -8.95
N GLY A 239 -16.64 -8.96 -7.88
CA GLY A 239 -18.01 -9.33 -7.52
C GLY A 239 -18.19 -10.72 -6.91
N ALA A 240 -17.13 -11.52 -6.80
CA ALA A 240 -17.17 -12.85 -6.22
C ALA A 240 -16.86 -12.85 -4.72
N THR A 241 -17.26 -13.95 -4.08
CA THR A 241 -17.01 -14.23 -2.66
C THR A 241 -16.11 -15.45 -2.51
N LEU A 242 -15.18 -15.37 -1.58
CA LEU A 242 -14.31 -16.45 -1.13
C LEU A 242 -14.49 -16.64 0.38
N VAL A 243 -14.57 -17.88 0.86
CA VAL A 243 -14.55 -18.17 2.29
C VAL A 243 -13.21 -18.79 2.64
N ILE A 244 -12.44 -18.12 3.48
CA ILE A 244 -11.15 -18.62 3.96
C ILE A 244 -11.37 -19.26 5.32
N GLY A 245 -11.39 -20.59 5.32
CA GLY A 245 -11.54 -21.42 6.53
C GLY A 245 -10.31 -21.36 7.45
N ARG A 246 -10.34 -22.20 8.48
CA ARG A 246 -9.23 -22.40 9.44
C ARG A 246 -8.39 -23.62 9.08
N ASP A 247 -8.72 -24.28 7.98
CA ASP A 247 -8.04 -25.48 7.54
C ASP A 247 -6.69 -25.06 6.96
N TYR A 248 -5.73 -24.82 7.85
CA TYR A 248 -4.30 -24.83 7.55
C TYR A 248 -3.80 -26.27 7.34
N ASP A 249 -4.72 -27.22 7.16
CA ASP A 249 -4.43 -28.62 7.08
C ASP A 249 -3.69 -28.88 5.77
N THR A 250 -2.45 -29.33 5.89
CA THR A 250 -1.48 -29.43 4.79
C THR A 250 -1.85 -30.52 3.78
N ALA A 251 -2.93 -31.28 4.04
CA ALA A 251 -3.34 -32.44 3.25
C ALA A 251 -3.98 -32.08 1.89
N ASP A 252 -4.54 -30.88 1.72
CA ASP A 252 -5.28 -30.48 0.52
C ASP A 252 -4.60 -29.39 -0.33
N LEU A 253 -3.36 -29.00 0.00
CA LEU A 253 -2.58 -28.18 -0.93
C LEU A 253 -2.25 -29.05 -2.16
N PRO A 254 -2.50 -28.58 -3.40
CA PRO A 254 -2.06 -29.31 -4.59
C PRO A 254 -0.55 -29.58 -4.46
N PRO A 255 -0.07 -30.80 -4.80
CA PRO A 255 1.33 -31.14 -4.66
C PRO A 255 2.16 -30.07 -5.37
N MET A 256 2.93 -29.32 -4.59
CA MET A 256 3.90 -28.38 -5.13
C MET A 256 4.93 -29.19 -5.91
N PRO A 257 5.43 -28.70 -7.07
CA PRO A 257 6.49 -29.38 -7.79
C PRO A 257 7.73 -29.45 -6.89
N THR A 258 7.99 -30.63 -6.33
CA THR A 258 9.23 -30.93 -5.63
C THR A 258 10.30 -31.20 -6.67
N ALA A 259 11.43 -30.49 -6.55
CA ALA A 259 12.65 -30.87 -7.25
C ALA A 259 13.25 -32.05 -6.46
N ASP A 260 13.01 -33.26 -6.96
CA ASP A 260 13.66 -34.53 -6.60
C ASP A 260 13.47 -35.05 -5.16
N ASP A 261 12.64 -36.09 -5.07
CA ASP A 261 12.41 -36.98 -3.94
C ASP A 261 13.68 -37.70 -3.46
N GLU A 262 13.98 -37.65 -2.16
CA GLU A 262 14.38 -38.84 -1.37
C GLU A 262 13.85 -38.70 0.08
N VAL A 263 13.10 -39.71 0.51
CA VAL A 263 12.21 -39.73 1.68
C VAL A 263 12.93 -40.27 2.93
N SER A 264 12.82 -39.56 4.06
CA SER A 264 13.34 -39.98 5.38
C SER A 264 12.21 -39.97 6.42
N ASP A 265 12.03 -41.09 7.13
CA ASP A 265 10.94 -41.39 8.11
C ASP A 265 11.09 -40.66 9.46
N MET A 266 11.33 -39.34 9.45
CA MET A 266 11.06 -38.49 10.60
C MET A 266 9.61 -37.99 10.51
N PRO A 267 8.89 -37.71 11.62
CA PRO A 267 7.67 -36.93 11.54
C PRO A 267 8.04 -35.58 10.94
N VAL A 268 7.82 -35.44 9.64
CA VAL A 268 7.98 -34.20 8.90
C VAL A 268 6.94 -33.27 9.52
N GLU A 269 7.39 -32.36 10.38
CA GLU A 269 6.60 -31.17 10.70
C GLU A 269 6.13 -30.63 9.35
N GLY A 270 4.81 -30.62 9.15
CA GLY A 270 4.21 -30.22 7.87
C GLY A 270 4.80 -28.89 7.39
N PRO A 271 4.79 -28.61 6.07
CA PRO A 271 5.43 -27.44 5.49
C PRO A 271 5.14 -26.21 6.34
N ASP A 272 6.21 -25.53 6.78
CA ASP A 272 6.15 -24.41 7.70
C ASP A 272 5.04 -23.45 7.26
N GLN A 273 3.95 -23.42 8.04
CA GLN A 273 2.76 -22.64 7.72
C GLN A 273 3.06 -21.15 7.69
N LEU A 274 4.18 -20.70 8.27
CA LEU A 274 4.66 -19.34 8.16
C LEU A 274 5.25 -19.05 6.78
N GLU A 275 5.96 -20.02 6.22
CA GLU A 275 6.63 -19.92 4.92
C GLU A 275 5.64 -19.84 3.76
N ALA A 276 4.44 -20.40 3.91
CA ALA A 276 3.38 -20.26 2.91
C ALA A 276 3.02 -18.80 2.62
N GLY A 277 2.88 -17.97 3.65
CA GLY A 277 2.53 -16.56 3.55
C GLY A 277 3.69 -15.73 2.98
N ARG A 278 4.91 -15.95 3.47
CA ARG A 278 6.12 -15.28 2.94
C ARG A 278 6.31 -15.58 1.45
N ARG A 279 6.23 -16.86 1.07
CA ARG A 279 6.34 -17.29 -0.33
C ARG A 279 5.23 -16.69 -1.20
N ALA A 280 4.00 -16.59 -0.70
CA ALA A 280 2.90 -15.96 -1.43
C ALA A 280 3.11 -14.44 -1.62
N VAL A 281 3.67 -13.75 -0.61
CA VAL A 281 4.08 -12.34 -0.73
C VAL A 281 5.17 -12.20 -1.79
N ARG A 282 6.23 -13.01 -1.73
CA ARG A 282 7.31 -13.01 -2.74
C ARG A 282 6.75 -13.22 -4.14
N ALA A 283 5.99 -14.29 -4.35
CA ALA A 283 5.40 -14.62 -5.64
C ALA A 283 4.52 -13.48 -6.19
N THR A 284 3.70 -12.85 -5.35
CA THR A 284 2.86 -11.72 -5.76
C THR A 284 3.71 -10.50 -6.15
N MET A 285 4.73 -10.16 -5.37
CA MET A 285 5.60 -9.02 -5.68
C MET A 285 6.43 -9.24 -6.95
N THR A 286 6.93 -10.47 -7.18
CA THR A 286 7.59 -10.85 -8.44
C THR A 286 6.64 -10.69 -9.63
N GLU A 287 5.39 -11.14 -9.51
CA GLU A 287 4.37 -10.96 -10.56
C GLU A 287 4.10 -9.47 -10.86
N LEU A 288 4.20 -8.61 -9.83
CA LEU A 288 4.05 -7.16 -9.96
C LEU A 288 5.30 -6.46 -10.54
N GLY A 289 6.39 -7.20 -10.81
CA GLY A 289 7.60 -6.70 -11.44
C GLY A 289 8.69 -6.21 -10.47
N LEU A 290 8.56 -6.51 -9.18
CA LEU A 290 9.57 -6.14 -8.18
C LEU A 290 10.78 -7.08 -8.28
N THR A 291 11.98 -6.55 -8.04
CA THR A 291 13.22 -7.33 -8.00
C THR A 291 13.36 -8.10 -6.69
N GLU A 292 14.13 -9.19 -6.67
CA GLU A 292 14.38 -9.98 -5.44
C GLU A 292 14.91 -9.13 -4.28
N THR A 293 15.81 -8.19 -4.54
CA THR A 293 16.39 -7.31 -3.50
C THR A 293 15.37 -6.34 -2.92
N GLU A 294 14.41 -5.88 -3.71
CA GLU A 294 13.30 -5.04 -3.24
C GLU A 294 12.28 -5.86 -2.45
N ILE A 295 12.01 -7.10 -2.88
CA ILE A 295 11.15 -8.05 -2.15
C ILE A 295 11.77 -8.39 -0.78
N ASP A 296 13.08 -8.63 -0.75
CA ASP A 296 13.83 -8.83 0.50
C ASP A 296 13.78 -7.59 1.40
N ALA A 297 13.89 -6.38 0.83
CA ALA A 297 13.77 -5.14 1.59
C ALA A 297 12.36 -4.96 2.17
N PHE A 298 11.30 -5.29 1.40
CA PHE A 298 9.92 -5.28 1.90
C PHE A 298 9.73 -6.25 3.06
N LEU A 299 10.18 -7.50 2.91
CA LEU A 299 10.07 -8.49 3.97
C LEU A 299 10.93 -8.09 5.17
N ALA A 300 12.16 -7.64 5.01
CA ALA A 300 12.97 -7.15 6.12
C ALA A 300 12.29 -5.99 6.89
N ALA A 301 11.56 -5.12 6.18
CA ALA A 301 10.83 -4.00 6.78
C ALA A 301 9.60 -4.42 7.58
N TRP A 302 8.92 -5.51 7.17
CA TRP A 302 7.58 -5.84 7.63
C TRP A 302 7.41 -7.25 8.19
N ASP A 303 8.38 -8.15 8.06
CA ASP A 303 8.25 -9.57 8.43
C ASP A 303 7.90 -9.72 9.92
N ALA A 304 8.63 -9.04 10.80
CA ALA A 304 8.33 -9.00 12.23
C ALA A 304 6.90 -8.51 12.53
N THR A 305 6.40 -7.54 11.75
CA THR A 305 5.06 -6.97 11.93
C THR A 305 3.96 -7.90 11.42
N LEU A 306 4.18 -8.50 10.25
CA LEU A 306 3.18 -9.33 9.55
C LEU A 306 3.17 -10.77 10.06
N PHE A 307 4.35 -11.32 10.35
CA PHE A 307 4.56 -12.74 10.59
C PHE A 307 5.08 -13.03 12.02
N GLY A 308 5.40 -11.98 12.77
CA GLY A 308 5.97 -12.08 14.12
C GLY A 308 7.46 -12.39 14.10
N ASP A 309 8.16 -12.00 15.17
CA ASP A 309 9.50 -12.48 15.43
C ASP A 309 9.37 -13.96 15.81
N GLY A 310 10.01 -14.89 15.08
CA GLY A 310 9.99 -16.32 15.41
C GLY A 310 10.69 -16.63 16.75
N VAL A 311 10.11 -16.22 17.89
CA VAL A 311 10.68 -16.36 19.25
C VAL A 311 10.58 -17.80 19.76
N GLU A 312 10.65 -18.81 18.88
CA GLU A 312 10.56 -20.21 19.33
C GLU A 312 11.84 -20.72 20.01
N ASP A 313 12.96 -19.97 20.06
CA ASP A 313 14.20 -20.51 20.63
C ASP A 313 15.08 -19.54 21.46
N ARG A 314 14.47 -18.72 22.31
CA ARG A 314 15.18 -18.12 23.46
C ARG A 314 14.77 -18.80 24.77
N ARG A 315 14.80 -20.14 24.79
CA ARG A 315 14.70 -20.94 26.02
C ARG A 315 15.96 -20.73 26.86
N GLY A 316 16.00 -19.66 27.64
CA GLY A 316 17.12 -19.38 28.55
C GLY A 316 17.22 -17.94 29.05
N VAL A 317 16.46 -17.01 28.47
CA VAL A 317 16.32 -15.66 29.04
C VAL A 317 15.00 -15.63 29.80
N ASP A 318 15.08 -15.38 31.10
CA ASP A 318 13.94 -15.24 32.01
C ASP A 318 12.89 -14.29 31.37
N VAL A 319 11.74 -14.85 30.99
CA VAL A 319 10.74 -14.23 30.11
C VAL A 319 9.88 -13.17 30.85
N ASP A 320 10.14 -12.96 32.13
CA ASP A 320 9.33 -12.11 33.00
C ASP A 320 9.56 -10.60 32.82
N VAL A 321 10.51 -10.16 31.97
CA VAL A 321 10.86 -8.73 31.84
C VAL A 321 10.84 -8.19 30.39
N LEU A 322 10.67 -9.02 29.36
CA LEU A 322 10.83 -8.56 27.95
C LEU A 322 9.62 -8.77 27.02
N THR A 323 8.48 -9.24 27.52
CA THR A 323 7.32 -9.61 26.68
C THR A 323 6.30 -8.49 26.46
N ALA A 324 6.43 -7.34 27.13
CA ALA A 324 5.47 -6.24 26.98
C ALA A 324 5.77 -5.29 25.81
N ASP A 325 6.99 -5.25 25.27
CA ASP A 325 7.45 -4.07 24.51
C ASP A 325 7.78 -4.34 23.02
N ARG A 326 7.85 -5.60 22.57
CA ARG A 326 8.32 -5.90 21.18
C ARG A 326 7.23 -6.30 20.19
N THR A 327 6.07 -6.74 20.65
CA THR A 327 4.90 -7.01 19.77
C THR A 327 3.90 -5.86 19.73
N GLN A 328 4.22 -4.74 20.38
CA GLN A 328 3.49 -3.47 20.25
C GLN A 328 4.15 -2.62 19.18
N LEU A 329 3.74 -2.79 17.92
CA LEU A 329 3.84 -1.65 17.00
C LEU A 329 2.72 -0.68 17.41
N ASP A 330 3.08 0.50 17.89
CA ASP A 330 2.16 1.58 18.28
C ASP A 330 1.25 1.28 19.49
N GLY A 331 1.65 0.38 20.40
CA GLY A 331 0.79 -0.05 21.50
C GLY A 331 -0.26 -1.10 21.09
N VAL A 332 -0.27 -1.50 19.83
CA VAL A 332 -1.26 -2.39 19.24
C VAL A 332 -0.65 -3.79 19.09
N PHE A 333 -1.22 -4.77 19.78
CA PHE A 333 -0.87 -6.18 19.59
C PHE A 333 -1.08 -6.57 18.13
N ALA A 334 -0.18 -7.42 17.59
CA ALA A 334 -0.43 -8.09 16.31
C ALA A 334 -1.85 -8.67 16.34
N PRO A 335 -2.70 -8.34 15.35
CA PRO A 335 -4.08 -8.80 15.32
C PRO A 335 -4.16 -10.32 15.43
N VAL A 336 -5.16 -10.84 16.15
CA VAL A 336 -5.34 -12.30 16.23
C VAL A 336 -5.63 -12.87 14.83
N HIS A 337 -6.35 -12.12 14.00
CA HIS A 337 -6.59 -12.45 12.60
C HIS A 337 -6.40 -11.24 11.69
N ALA A 338 -5.69 -11.44 10.59
CA ALA A 338 -5.54 -10.44 9.55
C ALA A 338 -5.60 -11.04 8.15
N ILE A 339 -5.91 -10.17 7.19
CA ILE A 339 -5.80 -10.44 5.76
C ILE A 339 -4.76 -9.49 5.17
N LEU A 340 -3.83 -10.05 4.39
CA LEU A 340 -2.84 -9.34 3.60
C LEU A 340 -3.08 -9.62 2.11
N TYR A 341 -3.09 -8.58 1.27
CA TYR A 341 -3.17 -8.70 -0.19
C TYR A 341 -2.57 -7.47 -0.87
N PHE A 342 -2.31 -7.51 -2.17
CA PHE A 342 -1.79 -6.36 -2.91
C PHE A 342 -2.87 -5.63 -3.72
N LEU A 343 -2.77 -4.30 -3.83
CA LEU A 343 -3.71 -3.51 -4.61
C LEU A 343 -3.46 -3.66 -6.13
N PRO A 344 -4.53 -3.67 -6.95
CA PRO A 344 -4.39 -3.45 -8.39
C PRO A 344 -3.81 -2.05 -8.67
N THR A 345 -2.99 -1.91 -9.72
CA THR A 345 -2.34 -0.63 -10.10
C THR A 345 -3.32 0.55 -10.21
N ARG A 346 -4.50 0.33 -10.80
CA ARG A 346 -5.56 1.36 -10.92
C ARG A 346 -6.04 1.84 -9.54
N THR A 347 -6.09 0.93 -8.57
CA THR A 347 -6.52 1.21 -7.20
C THR A 347 -5.42 1.90 -6.39
N CYS A 348 -4.13 1.61 -6.66
CA CYS A 348 -3.02 2.35 -6.03
C CYS A 348 -3.11 3.88 -6.28
N ASN A 349 -3.59 4.30 -7.46
CA ASN A 349 -3.81 5.72 -7.79
C ASN A 349 -4.94 6.41 -6.99
N GLN A 350 -5.78 5.64 -6.29
CA GLN A 350 -6.79 6.17 -5.36
C GLN A 350 -6.20 6.40 -3.96
N VAL A 351 -5.03 5.85 -3.68
CA VAL A 351 -4.28 6.03 -2.43
C VAL A 351 -3.31 7.21 -2.60
N ALA A 352 -2.44 7.08 -3.60
CA ALA A 352 -1.43 8.08 -3.94
C ALA A 352 -1.22 8.12 -5.45
N ARG A 353 -1.28 9.32 -6.02
CA ARG A 353 -0.95 9.56 -7.43
C ARG A 353 0.50 9.97 -7.54
N LEU A 354 1.22 9.26 -8.40
CA LEU A 354 2.59 9.57 -8.75
C LEU A 354 2.61 10.36 -10.07
N SER A 355 3.51 11.33 -10.17
CA SER A 355 3.81 12.03 -11.42
C SER A 355 5.31 12.14 -11.63
N PHE A 356 5.72 12.13 -12.89
CA PHE A 356 7.12 12.09 -13.29
C PHE A 356 7.33 12.97 -14.51
N ASP A 357 8.45 13.68 -14.55
CA ASP A 357 8.89 14.47 -15.70
C ASP A 357 10.39 14.29 -15.94
N PRO A 358 10.82 13.67 -17.07
CA PRO A 358 9.97 13.01 -18.08
C PRO A 358 9.23 11.81 -17.49
N PRO A 359 8.18 11.26 -18.14
CA PRO A 359 7.53 10.04 -17.65
C PRO A 359 8.45 8.81 -17.78
N PRO A 360 8.40 7.84 -16.85
CA PRO A 360 9.15 6.59 -16.95
C PRO A 360 8.57 5.69 -18.06
N ARG A 361 9.35 4.68 -18.47
CA ARG A 361 8.87 3.59 -19.34
C ARG A 361 7.75 2.81 -18.66
N GLU A 362 7.99 2.41 -17.41
CA GLU A 362 7.05 1.61 -16.61
C GLU A 362 7.07 2.04 -15.14
N VAL A 363 5.94 1.80 -14.46
CA VAL A 363 5.79 1.98 -13.02
C VAL A 363 5.21 0.70 -12.41
N HIS A 364 6.05 -0.03 -11.69
CA HIS A 364 5.67 -1.23 -10.95
C HIS A 364 5.22 -0.81 -9.54
N ARG A 365 4.02 -1.23 -9.11
CA ARG A 365 3.45 -0.83 -7.81
C ARG A 365 2.98 -2.05 -7.02
N ALA A 366 3.58 -2.27 -5.86
CA ALA A 366 3.23 -3.32 -4.91
C ALA A 366 2.83 -2.70 -3.56
N LEU A 367 1.63 -2.14 -3.51
CA LEU A 367 1.03 -1.63 -2.27
C LEU A 367 0.24 -2.74 -1.58
N ALA A 368 0.81 -3.32 -0.53
CA ALA A 368 0.16 -4.31 0.30
C ALA A 368 -0.90 -3.66 1.20
N VAL A 369 -2.01 -4.34 1.44
CA VAL A 369 -3.08 -3.94 2.34
C VAL A 369 -3.18 -4.97 3.43
N TRP A 370 -2.97 -4.54 4.67
CA TRP A 370 -3.07 -5.36 5.87
C TRP A 370 -4.26 -4.89 6.70
N ILE A 371 -5.27 -5.75 6.78
CA ILE A 371 -6.53 -5.45 7.45
C ILE A 371 -6.73 -6.43 8.60
N ARG A 372 -6.97 -5.88 9.79
CA ARG A 372 -7.38 -6.64 10.96
C ARG A 372 -8.82 -7.13 10.83
N VAL A 373 -9.08 -8.37 11.23
CA VAL A 373 -10.41 -8.99 11.26
C VAL A 373 -10.71 -9.40 12.70
N ASP A 374 -11.24 -8.47 13.48
CA ASP A 374 -11.60 -8.71 14.88
C ASP A 374 -13.01 -9.27 15.02
#